data_AF-A7N3C5-F1
#
_entry.id   AF-A7N3C5-F1
#
_cell.length_a   1.000
_cell.length_b   1.000
_cell.length_c   1.000
_cell.angle_alpha   90.00
_cell.angle_beta   90.00
_cell.angle_gamma   90.00
#
_symmetry.space_group_name_H-M   'P 1'
#
loop_
_entity.id
_entity.type
_entity.pdbx_description
1 polymer ?
#
loop_
_entity_poly.entity_id
_entity_poly.type
_entity_poly.pdbx_seq_one_letter_code
_entity_poly.pdbx_strand_id
1 'polypeptide(L)'
;MFQSIHVSVSYSVIKMNSAGPLDLSKKNTGEVSALLKMGNVYRAPFGGFIEAENVVGLPKVKLIDIKYLCTDTDAETIEYVIQKDHYVVGTYQDDK
;
A
#
# COMPACT_ATOMS: atom_id res chain seq x y z
N MET A 1 -13.55 2.88 -6.66
CA MET A 1 -12.14 3.15 -6.32
C MET A 1 -11.77 2.23 -5.16
N PHE A 2 -10.55 1.70 -5.09
CA PHE A 2 -10.11 0.90 -3.95
C PHE A 2 -10.03 1.76 -2.68
N GLN A 3 -10.23 1.16 -1.51
CA GLN A 3 -10.30 1.86 -0.23
C GLN A 3 -9.35 1.27 0.83
N SER A 4 -8.96 0.00 0.68
CA SER A 4 -8.03 -0.65 1.60
C SER A 4 -7.17 -1.70 0.88
N ILE A 5 -6.13 -2.17 1.57
CA ILE A 5 -5.13 -3.12 1.05
C ILE A 5 -4.84 -4.23 2.04
N HIS A 6 -4.40 -5.37 1.51
CA HIS A 6 -3.73 -6.40 2.29
C HIS A 6 -2.25 -6.43 1.94
N VAL A 7 -1.40 -6.49 2.95
CA VAL A 7 0.06 -6.47 2.81
C VAL A 7 0.63 -7.71 3.48
N SER A 8 1.51 -8.42 2.79
CA SER A 8 2.27 -9.51 3.41
C SER A 8 3.43 -8.96 4.25
N VAL A 9 3.50 -9.38 5.50
CA VAL A 9 4.60 -9.06 6.42
C VAL A 9 5.10 -10.36 7.06
N SER A 10 6.29 -10.78 6.62
CA SER A 10 6.88 -12.09 6.96
C SER A 10 5.92 -13.25 6.62
N TYR A 11 5.35 -13.92 7.62
CA TYR A 11 4.40 -15.04 7.47
C TYR A 11 2.96 -14.64 7.83
N SER A 12 2.65 -13.35 7.81
CA SER A 12 1.34 -12.81 8.16
C SER A 12 0.82 -11.89 7.07
N VAL A 13 -0.49 -11.73 6.99
CA VAL A 13 -1.15 -10.70 6.18
C VAL A 13 -1.72 -9.68 7.15
N ILE A 14 -1.40 -8.41 6.92
CA ILE A 14 -1.96 -7.28 7.67
C ILE A 14 -2.90 -6.48 6.76
N LYS A 15 -3.90 -5.87 7.38
CA LYS A 15 -4.93 -5.07 6.69
C LYS A 15 -4.82 -3.60 7.07
N MET A 16 -4.93 -2.70 6.10
CA MET A 16 -4.91 -1.26 6.39
C MET A 16 -5.70 -0.45 5.35
N ASN A 17 -6.14 0.72 5.76
CA ASN A 17 -6.75 1.74 4.91
C ASN A 17 -6.08 3.10 5.19
N SER A 18 -6.60 4.20 4.63
CA SER A 18 -6.04 5.55 4.82
C SER A 18 -6.11 6.07 6.25
N ALA A 19 -6.95 5.48 7.11
CA ALA A 19 -7.01 5.81 8.53
C ALA A 19 -5.98 5.03 9.37
N GLY A 20 -5.32 4.01 8.78
CA GLY A 20 -4.26 3.25 9.41
C GLY A 20 -4.53 1.73 9.48
N PRO A 21 -3.92 1.04 10.47
CA PRO A 21 -4.12 -0.40 10.70
C PRO A 21 -5.59 -0.76 10.95
N LEU A 22 -6.04 -1.85 10.33
CA LEU A 22 -7.38 -2.41 10.58
C LEU A 22 -7.38 -3.60 11.54
N ASP A 23 -6.22 -4.16 11.83
CA ASP A 23 -6.05 -5.27 12.77
C ASP A 23 -5.24 -4.85 13.99
N LEU A 24 -5.46 -5.53 15.12
CA LEU A 24 -4.75 -5.29 16.39
C LEU A 24 -3.36 -5.95 16.43
N SER A 25 -2.84 -6.36 15.28
CA SER A 25 -1.55 -7.03 15.20
C SER A 25 -0.43 -6.04 15.49
N LYS A 26 0.46 -6.37 16.43
CA LYS A 26 1.69 -5.60 16.67
C LYS A 26 2.59 -5.49 15.44
N LYS A 27 2.39 -6.35 14.43
CA LYS A 27 3.13 -6.30 13.16
C LYS A 27 2.57 -5.24 12.20
N ASN A 28 1.35 -4.77 12.43
CA ASN A 28 0.70 -3.77 11.59
C ASN A 28 0.97 -2.38 12.15
N THR A 29 2.03 -1.76 11.65
CA THR A 29 2.37 -0.36 11.97
C THR A 29 1.58 0.63 11.11
N GLY A 30 0.73 0.15 10.18
CA GLY A 30 0.02 0.99 9.21
C GLY A 30 0.92 1.49 8.09
N GLU A 31 2.15 1.01 8.03
CA GLU A 31 3.15 1.41 7.05
C GLU A 31 3.23 0.42 5.88
N VAL A 32 3.51 0.96 4.70
CA VAL A 32 3.81 0.20 3.50
C VAL A 32 5.28 0.43 3.12
N SER A 33 5.95 -0.64 2.73
CA SER A 33 7.31 -0.55 2.18
C SER A 33 7.26 -0.22 0.69
N ALA A 34 8.08 0.72 0.27
CA ALA A 34 8.23 1.14 -1.12
C ALA A 34 9.71 1.06 -1.56
N LEU A 35 9.94 0.58 -2.77
CA LEU A 35 11.27 0.53 -3.40
C LEU A 35 11.52 1.83 -4.17
N LEU A 36 12.54 2.57 -3.76
CA LEU A 36 13.00 3.80 -4.40
C LEU A 36 13.94 3.50 -5.59
N LYS A 37 14.17 4.50 -6.45
CA LYS A 37 14.99 4.36 -7.69
C LYS A 37 16.41 3.79 -7.50
N MET A 38 16.99 3.91 -6.31
CA MET A 38 18.34 3.40 -6.00
C MET A 38 18.34 2.07 -5.23
N GLY A 39 17.19 1.40 -5.14
CA GLY A 39 17.08 0.14 -4.38
C GLY A 39 16.89 0.32 -2.87
N ASN A 40 16.89 1.56 -2.38
CA ASN A 40 16.55 1.86 -1.00
C ASN A 40 15.09 1.51 -0.74
N VAL A 41 14.82 0.88 0.40
CA VAL A 41 13.46 0.65 0.89
C VAL A 41 13.08 1.79 1.82
N TYR A 42 11.96 2.42 1.53
CA TYR A 42 11.34 3.44 2.37
C TYR A 42 10.05 2.91 2.95
N ARG A 43 9.74 3.26 4.20
CA ARG A 43 8.48 2.90 4.86
C ARG A 43 7.73 4.17 5.22
N ALA A 44 6.44 4.19 4.91
CA ALA A 44 5.57 5.30 5.24
C ALA A 44 4.15 4.81 5.50
N PRO A 45 3.36 5.56 6.29
CA PRO A 45 1.94 5.28 6.48
C PRO A 45 1.18 5.17 5.16
N PHE A 46 0.23 4.25 5.07
CA PHE A 46 -0.63 4.16 3.91
C PHE A 46 -1.63 5.33 3.87
N GLY A 47 -1.45 6.24 2.91
CA GLY A 47 -2.30 7.43 2.75
C GLY A 47 -3.58 7.24 1.95
N GLY A 48 -3.83 6.03 1.43
CA GLY A 48 -4.98 5.73 0.58
C GLY A 48 -4.67 5.70 -0.92
N PHE A 49 -5.70 5.92 -1.73
CA PHE A 49 -5.63 5.83 -3.18
C PHE A 49 -5.84 7.20 -3.82
N ILE A 50 -5.18 7.42 -4.95
CA ILE A 50 -5.32 8.61 -5.78
C ILE A 50 -5.58 8.18 -7.23
N GLU A 51 -6.40 8.94 -7.94
CA GLU A 51 -6.60 8.73 -9.38
C GLU A 51 -5.32 9.13 -10.13
N ALA A 52 -4.80 8.22 -10.96
CA ALA A 52 -3.51 8.38 -11.60
C ALA A 52 -3.43 9.62 -12.52
N GLU A 53 -4.56 10.05 -13.09
CA GLU A 53 -4.66 11.24 -13.94
C GLU A 53 -4.36 12.53 -13.16
N ASN A 54 -4.60 12.53 -11.84
CA ASN A 54 -4.37 13.67 -10.95
C ASN A 54 -2.93 13.73 -10.40
N VAL A 55 -2.08 12.77 -10.74
CA VAL A 55 -0.70 12.69 -10.22
C VAL A 55 0.29 13.32 -11.21
N VAL A 56 0.58 14.62 -11.03
CA VAL A 56 1.60 15.34 -11.79
C VAL A 56 2.77 15.70 -10.89
N GLY A 57 4.00 15.36 -11.32
CA GLY A 57 5.23 15.77 -10.64
C GLY A 57 5.63 14.94 -9.41
N LEU A 58 4.77 14.05 -8.90
CA LEU A 58 5.12 13.22 -7.75
C LEU A 58 5.95 11.98 -8.16
N PRO A 59 7.00 11.62 -7.38
CA PRO A 59 7.79 10.43 -7.63
C PRO A 59 6.94 9.15 -7.59
N LYS A 60 7.08 8.31 -8.62
CA LYS A 60 6.48 6.97 -8.64
C LYS A 60 7.43 5.97 -7.97
N VAL A 61 6.88 5.14 -7.10
CA VAL A 61 7.61 4.10 -6.38
C VAL A 61 6.89 2.76 -6.49
N LYS A 62 7.64 1.67 -6.44
CA LYS A 62 7.06 0.32 -6.41
C LYS A 62 6.71 -0.03 -4.96
N LEU A 63 5.43 -0.29 -4.68
CA LEU A 63 5.02 -0.82 -3.38
C LEU A 63 5.39 -2.30 -3.28
N ILE A 64 5.85 -2.70 -2.10
CA ILE A 64 6.35 -4.05 -1.83
C ILE A 64 5.27 -4.84 -1.08
N ASP A 65 5.13 -6.13 -1.42
CA ASP A 65 4.32 -7.11 -0.70
C ASP A 65 2.80 -6.85 -0.63
N ILE A 66 2.27 -5.96 -1.49
CA ILE A 66 0.82 -5.81 -1.65
C ILE A 66 0.23 -7.08 -2.26
N LYS A 67 -0.79 -7.64 -1.62
CA LYS A 67 -1.47 -8.88 -2.06
C LYS A 67 -2.82 -8.61 -2.68
N TYR A 68 -3.61 -7.75 -2.05
CA TYR A 68 -5.00 -7.52 -2.45
C TYR A 68 -5.33 -6.03 -2.42
N LEU A 69 -6.17 -5.62 -3.37
CA LEU A 69 -6.84 -4.32 -3.38
C LEU A 69 -8.32 -4.57 -3.09
N CYS A 70 -8.87 -3.83 -2.13
CA CYS A 70 -10.23 -4.01 -1.66
C CYS A 70 -11.08 -2.77 -1.92
N THR A 71 -12.37 -2.97 -2.15
CA THR A 71 -13.31 -1.88 -2.46
C THR A 71 -13.97 -1.25 -1.25
N ASP A 72 -13.86 -1.87 -0.07
CA ASP A 72 -14.40 -1.39 1.21
C ASP A 72 -13.29 -0.90 2.16
N THR A 73 -13.67 -0.16 3.18
CA THR A 73 -12.75 0.41 4.17
C THR A 73 -12.17 -0.61 5.14
N ASP A 74 -12.83 -1.75 5.35
CA ASP A 74 -12.49 -2.76 6.36
C ASP A 74 -11.67 -3.94 5.79
N ALA A 75 -11.36 -3.86 4.49
CA ALA A 75 -10.59 -4.83 3.74
C ALA A 75 -11.20 -6.24 3.79
N GLU A 76 -12.52 -6.32 3.60
CA GLU A 76 -13.28 -7.57 3.54
C GLU A 76 -13.60 -8.01 2.10
N THR A 77 -13.87 -7.06 1.22
CA THR A 77 -14.24 -7.28 -0.18
C THR A 77 -13.02 -7.14 -1.09
N ILE A 78 -12.36 -8.27 -1.35
CA ILE A 78 -11.24 -8.34 -2.28
C ILE A 78 -11.77 -8.19 -3.70
N GLU A 79 -11.38 -7.11 -4.37
CA GLU A 79 -11.73 -6.85 -5.76
C GLU A 79 -10.61 -7.33 -6.70
N TYR A 80 -9.35 -7.17 -6.27
CA TYR A 80 -8.21 -7.51 -7.12
C TYR A 80 -7.09 -8.22 -6.35
N VAL A 81 -6.60 -9.32 -6.93
CA VAL A 81 -5.44 -10.07 -6.45
C VAL A 81 -4.22 -9.70 -7.28
N ILE A 82 -3.16 -9.20 -6.62
CA ILE A 82 -1.90 -8.89 -7.26
C ILE A 82 -1.25 -10.20 -7.74
N GLN A 83 -1.24 -10.38 -9.06
CA GLN A 83 -0.68 -11.56 -9.71
C GLN A 83 0.85 -11.60 -9.55
N LYS A 84 1.41 -12.79 -9.76
CA LYS A 84 2.86 -12.95 -9.85
C LYS A 84 3.42 -12.02 -10.94
N ASP A 85 4.59 -11.45 -10.69
CA ASP A 85 5.29 -10.51 -11.58
C ASP A 85 4.57 -9.15 -11.79
N HIS A 86 3.45 -8.91 -11.10
CA HIS A 86 2.78 -7.62 -11.06
C HIS A 86 3.13 -6.89 -9.76
N TYR A 87 2.98 -5.56 -9.76
CA TYR A 87 3.19 -4.74 -8.58
C TYR A 87 2.29 -3.51 -8.60
N VAL A 88 2.10 -2.93 -7.41
CA VAL A 88 1.36 -1.68 -7.25
C VAL A 88 2.33 -0.53 -7.31
N VAL A 89 1.97 0.51 -8.06
CA VAL A 89 2.70 1.78 -8.10
C VAL A 89 2.07 2.71 -7.09
N GLY A 90 2.89 3.21 -6.17
CA GLY A 90 2.52 4.27 -5.25
C GLY A 90 3.20 5.57 -5.63
N THR A 91 2.83 6.60 -4.90
CA THR A 91 3.59 7.85 -4.85
C THR A 91 3.75 8.26 -3.40
N TYR A 92 4.77 9.06 -3.12
CA TYR A 92 5.00 9.63 -1.81
C TYR A 92 5.53 11.05 -1.97
N GLN A 93 5.22 11.88 -0.99
CA GLN A 93 5.82 13.19 -0.83
C GLN A 93 6.77 13.09 0.36
N ASP A 94 8.03 13.42 0.14
CA ASP A 94 9.02 13.56 1.22
C ASP A 94 8.72 14.92 1.87
N ASP A 95 8.35 14.93 3.16
CA ASP A 95 8.09 16.17 3.93
C ASP A 95 9.43 16.89 4.23
N LYS A 96 10.10 17.36 3.18
CA LYS A 96 11.27 18.24 3.29
C LYS A 96 10.89 19.71 3.21
#